data_AF-A0A395R825-F1
#
_entry.id   AF-A0A395R825-F1
#
_cell.length_a   1.000
_cell.length_b   1.000
_cell.length_c   1.000
_cell.angle_alpha   90.00
_cell.angle_beta   90.00
_cell.angle_gamma   90.00
#
_symmetry.space_group_name_H-M   'P 1'
#
loop_
_entity.id
_entity.type
_entity.pdbx_description
1 polymer ?
#
loop_
_entity_poly.entity_id
_entity_poly.type
_entity_poly.pdbx_seq_one_letter_code
_entity_poly.pdbx_strand_id
1 'polypeptide(L)' 'MIQQAATTTSLQQLKQRHRVALRSCIAAEDRRRTVPGGREHWDERFLWRCIAERCRLESRRVERKIKRLEAEA' A
#
# COMPACT_ATOMS: atom_id res chain seq x y z
N MET A 1 -29.01 -14.44 11.07
CA MET A 1 -28.55 -13.14 10.52
C MET A 1 -27.01 -13.05 10.58
N ILE A 2 -26.28 -13.75 9.70
CA ILE A 2 -24.80 -13.85 9.78
C ILE A 2 -24.10 -13.02 8.67
N GLN A 3 -24.86 -12.40 7.75
CA GLN A 3 -24.30 -11.81 6.54
C GLN A 3 -23.80 -10.36 6.65
N GLN A 4 -24.03 -9.65 7.77
CA GLN A 4 -23.56 -8.25 7.92
C GLN A 4 -22.12 -8.12 8.45
N ALA A 5 -21.53 -9.18 9.01
CA ALA A 5 -20.18 -9.14 9.57
C ALA A 5 -19.05 -9.27 8.52
N ALA A 6 -19.39 -9.62 7.27
CA ALA A 6 -18.41 -9.89 6.21
C ALA A 6 -17.97 -8.63 5.44
N THR A 7 -18.67 -7.50 5.57
CA THR A 7 -18.48 -6.33 4.69
C THR A 7 -18.05 -5.04 5.40
N THR A 8 -18.03 -5.01 6.73
CA THR A 8 -17.56 -3.87 7.52
C THR A 8 -16.12 -4.09 7.97
N THR A 9 -15.16 -3.97 7.04
CA THR A 9 -13.78 -3.68 7.45
C THR A 9 -13.82 -2.39 8.26
N SER A 10 -13.54 -2.45 9.58
CA SER A 10 -13.71 -1.28 10.44
C SER A 10 -12.85 -0.12 9.93
N LEU A 11 -13.30 1.13 10.10
CA LEU A 11 -12.54 2.31 9.69
C LEU A 11 -11.09 2.27 10.24
N GLN A 12 -10.93 1.74 11.45
CA GLN A 12 -9.63 1.50 12.08
C GLN A 12 -8.78 0.48 11.31
N GLN A 13 -9.35 -0.64 10.85
CA GLN A 13 -8.66 -1.62 10.00
C GLN A 13 -8.23 -1.02 8.66
N LEU A 14 -9.07 -0.18 8.04
CA LEU A 14 -8.71 0.54 6.81
C LEU A 14 -7.58 1.54 7.04
N LYS A 15 -7.65 2.34 8.12
CA LYS A 15 -6.56 3.25 8.51
C LYS A 15 -5.26 2.51 8.77
N GLN A 16 -5.32 1.35 9.42
CA GLN A 16 -4.14 0.50 9.63
C GLN A 16 -3.58 -0.04 8.30
N ARG A 17 -4.44 -0.56 7.41
CA ARG A 17 -4.02 -1.05 6.09
C ARG A 17 -3.39 0.05 5.24
N HIS A 18 -3.93 1.27 5.28
CA HIS A 18 -3.35 2.43 4.59
C HIS A 18 -1.94 2.75 5.11
N ARG A 19 -1.75 2.77 6.44
CA ARG A 19 -0.43 2.97 7.06
C ARG A 19 0.57 1.88 6.66
N VAL A 20 0.15 0.62 6.65
CA VAL A 20 1.01 -0.49 6.21
C VAL A 20 1.42 -0.31 4.75
N ALA A 21 0.47 0.00 3.86
CA ALA A 21 0.77 0.23 2.45
C ALA A 21 1.78 1.38 2.24
N LEU A 22 1.64 2.49 2.98
CA LEU A 22 2.62 3.59 2.94
C LEU A 22 4.01 3.17 3.43
N ARG A 23 4.08 2.47 4.57
CA ARG A 23 5.36 1.95 5.11
C ARG A 23 6.03 0.99 4.14
N SER A 24 5.28 0.07 3.54
CA SER A 24 5.80 -0.86 2.54
C SER A 24 6.28 -0.15 1.27
N CYS A 25 5.60 0.92 0.85
CA CYS A 25 6.05 1.75 -0.28
C CYS A 25 7.41 2.39 0.03
N ILE A 26 7.55 3.00 1.21
CA ILE A 26 8.80 3.63 1.66
C ILE A 26 9.92 2.59 1.74
N ALA A 27 9.67 1.45 2.40
CA ALA A 27 10.66 0.38 2.53
C ALA A 27 11.13 -0.17 1.17
N ALA A 28 10.23 -0.32 0.21
CA ALA A 28 10.58 -0.76 -1.15
C ALA A 28 11.41 0.31 -1.89
N GLU A 29 11.06 1.59 -1.75
CA GLU A 29 11.85 2.68 -2.33
C GLU A 29 13.25 2.78 -1.71
N ASP A 30 13.36 2.66 -0.39
CA ASP A 30 14.62 2.67 0.33
C ASP A 30 15.48 1.48 -0.09
N ARG A 31 14.88 0.29 -0.19
CA ARG A 31 15.60 -0.89 -0.68
C ARG A 31 16.11 -0.67 -2.10
N ARG A 32 15.29 -0.13 -3.00
CA ARG A 32 15.73 0.24 -4.37
C ARG A 32 16.90 1.23 -4.39
N ARG A 33 16.98 2.14 -3.43
CA ARG A 33 18.09 3.11 -3.29
C ARG A 33 19.38 2.44 -2.80
N THR A 34 19.27 1.40 -1.97
CA THR A 34 20.43 0.62 -1.53
C THR A 34 21.00 -0.30 -2.62
N VAL A 35 20.21 -0.66 -3.63
CA VAL A 35 20.68 -1.49 -4.74
C VAL A 35 21.59 -0.67 -5.65
N PRO A 36 22.83 -1.12 -5.91
CA PRO A 36 23.76 -0.40 -6.78
C PRO A 36 23.20 -0.17 -8.19
N GLY A 37 23.68 0.89 -8.84
CA GLY A 37 23.41 1.12 -10.25
C GLY A 37 24.13 0.09 -11.14
N GLY A 38 23.76 0.04 -12.42
CA GLY A 38 24.37 -0.87 -13.40
C GLY A 38 23.38 -1.87 -13.97
N ARG A 39 23.79 -2.49 -15.09
CA ARG A 39 22.95 -3.44 -15.83
C ARG A 39 22.68 -4.73 -15.03
N GLU A 40 23.67 -5.16 -14.24
CA GLU A 40 23.61 -6.36 -13.42
C GLU A 40 22.53 -6.31 -12.33
N HIS A 41 22.17 -5.12 -11.86
CA HIS A 41 21.16 -4.91 -10.82
C HIS A 41 19.85 -4.33 -11.35
N TRP A 42 19.70 -4.23 -12.68
CA TRP A 42 18.53 -3.60 -13.29
C TRP A 42 17.23 -4.32 -12.87
N ASP A 43 17.22 -5.66 -12.90
CA ASP A 43 16.06 -6.47 -12.53
C ASP A 43 15.67 -6.26 -11.06
N GLU A 44 16.64 -6.25 -10.15
CA GLU A 44 16.37 -6.02 -8.73
C GLU A 44 15.83 -4.61 -8.48
N ARG A 45 16.43 -3.58 -9.10
CA ARG A 45 15.91 -2.20 -8.99
C ARG A 45 14.53 -2.05 -9.59
N PHE A 46 14.26 -2.74 -10.69
CA PHE A 46 12.96 -2.78 -11.34
C PHE A 46 11.92 -3.46 -10.45
N LEU A 47 12.24 -4.61 -9.86
CA LEU A 47 11.39 -5.32 -8.90
C LEU A 47 11.00 -4.41 -7.72
N TRP A 48 11.96 -3.77 -7.06
CA TRP A 48 11.67 -2.88 -5.93
C TRP A 48 10.81 -1.68 -6.35
N ARG A 49 11.00 -1.16 -7.57
CA ARG A 49 10.13 -0.13 -8.14
C ARG A 49 8.70 -0.63 -8.33
N CYS A 50 8.52 -1.83 -8.86
CA CYS A 50 7.20 -2.44 -9.04
C CYS A 50 6.48 -2.66 -7.70
N ILE A 51 7.20 -3.14 -6.68
CA ILE A 51 6.66 -3.31 -5.32
C ILE A 51 6.21 -1.96 -4.75
N ALA A 52 7.07 -0.92 -4.82
CA ALA A 52 6.73 0.42 -4.36
C ALA A 52 5.48 0.96 -5.04
N GLU A 53 5.37 0.82 -6.36
CA GLU A 53 4.20 1.29 -7.11
C GLU A 53 2.93 0.54 -6.73
N ARG A 54 3.02 -0.79 -6.54
CA ARG A 54 1.89 -1.61 -6.06
C ARG A 54 1.40 -1.12 -4.69
N CYS A 55 2.31 -0.85 -3.77
CA CYS A 55 2.00 -0.32 -2.44
C CYS A 55 1.38 1.08 -2.51
N ARG A 56 1.85 1.94 -3.43
CA ARG A 56 1.28 3.27 -3.66
C ARG A 56 -0.14 3.22 -4.24
N LEU A 57 -0.41 2.32 -5.17
CA LEU A 57 -1.77 2.12 -5.71
C LEU A 57 -2.72 1.62 -4.62
N GLU A 58 -2.26 0.70 -3.79
CA GLU A 58 -3.03 0.19 -2.66
C GLU A 58 -3.30 1.27 -1.61
N SER A 59 -2.30 2.09 -1.25
CA SER A 59 -2.49 3.18 -0.28
C SER A 59 -3.56 4.16 -0.77
N ARG A 60 -3.52 4.56 -2.05
CA ARG A 60 -4.53 5.43 -2.68
C ARG A 60 -5.91 4.79 -2.70
N ARG A 61 -6.01 3.49 -3.02
CA ARG A 61 -7.28 2.75 -3.02
C ARG A 61 -7.92 2.78 -1.64
N VAL A 62 -7.14 2.48 -0.60
CA VAL A 62 -7.63 2.45 0.79
C VAL A 62 -7.98 3.85 1.28
N GLU A 63 -7.17 4.87 0.94
CA GLU A 63 -7.45 6.27 1.28
C GLU A 63 -8.79 6.74 0.72
N ARG A 64 -9.10 6.43 -0.55
CA ARG A 64 -10.40 6.74 -1.16
C ARG A 64 -11.55 6.06 -0.42
N LYS A 65 -11.35 4.82 0.05
CA LYS A 65 -12.36 4.09 0.82
C LYS A 65 -12.57 4.71 2.20
N ILE A 66 -11.50 5.12 2.88
CA ILE A 66 -11.55 5.85 4.16
C ILE A 66 -12.34 7.15 3.98
N LYS A 67 -11.99 7.97 2.98
CA LYS A 67 -12.65 9.26 2.70
C LYS A 67 -14.15 9.12 2.43
N ARG A 68 -14.57 8.06 1.72
CA ARG A 68 -16.01 7.78 1.50
C ARG A 68 -16.72 7.46 2.81
N LEU A 69 -16.15 6.57 3.62
CA LEU A 69 -16.74 6.20 4.91
C LEU A 69 -16.77 7.36 5.91
N GLU A 70 -15.78 8.24 5.89
CA GLU A 70 -15.76 9.46 6.73
C GLU A 70 -16.76 10.52 6.26
N ALA A 71 -17.18 10.51 5.00
CA ALA A 71 -18.22 11.41 4.48
C ALA A 71 -19.65 10.86 4.67
N GLU A 72 -19.79 9.55 4.82
CA GLU A 72 -21.07 8.85 5.07
C GLU A 72 -21.42 8.74 6.57
N ALA A 73 -20.46 9.02 7.46
CA ALA A 73 -20.59 8.99 8.92
C ALA A 73 -20.92 10.36 9.50
#